data_AF-A0A3B0PYX3-F1
#
_entry.id   AF-A0A3B0PYX3-F1
#
_cell.length_a   1.000
_cell.length_b   1.000
_cell.length_c   1.000
_cell.angle_alpha   90.00
_cell.angle_beta   90.00
_cell.angle_gamma   90.00
#
_symmetry.space_group_name_H-M   'P 1'
#
loop_
_entity.id
_entity.type
_entity.pdbx_description
1 polymer ?
#
loop_
_entity_poly.entity_id
_entity_poly.type
_entity_poly.pdbx_seq_one_letter_code
_entity_poly.pdbx_strand_id
1 'polypeptide(L)'
;MKKKNILKFVSLLGIGSFVMVAAASCTSATTPNPTPTPNPEPKPNPGGGGGMSGGNTNPSDGQGMMNAAAKELAAAKTALTTLLNGQTEKVGLYNDYAKIKDDLVKAYTAAKEISDKSDATLQEVNNAKTRLETAITTAASSKTSFDEKNPELIKAYNALKETLKNEKSNLDSVMTAEFAAIKNNLDSLYQTAKTLVEGTLQPKMGNSPQVEVVNQANTNISNAVSKLETW
;
A
#
# COMPACT_ATOMS: atom_id res chain seq x y z
N MET A 1 -12.77 0.18 56.60
CA MET A 1 -12.91 1.01 55.38
C MET A 1 -11.80 2.06 55.34
N LYS A 2 -10.83 1.94 54.43
CA LYS A 2 -9.79 2.95 54.19
C LYS A 2 -9.97 3.46 52.76
N LYS A 3 -10.34 4.73 52.59
CA LYS A 3 -10.41 5.38 51.28
C LYS A 3 -8.98 5.48 50.73
N LYS A 4 -8.70 4.81 49.61
CA LYS A 4 -7.48 5.01 48.83
C LYS A 4 -7.81 6.04 47.76
N ASN A 5 -7.20 7.22 47.88
CA ASN A 5 -7.24 8.25 46.83
C ASN A 5 -6.40 7.74 45.66
N ILE A 6 -7.06 7.25 44.61
CA ILE A 6 -6.42 6.90 43.34
C ILE A 6 -6.07 8.22 42.65
N LEU A 7 -4.79 8.53 42.65
CA LEU A 7 -4.21 9.65 41.93
C LEU A 7 -4.36 9.38 40.43
N LYS A 8 -5.28 10.08 39.76
CA LYS A 8 -5.46 10.00 38.32
C LYS A 8 -4.25 10.63 37.63
N PHE A 9 -3.35 9.80 37.12
CA PHE A 9 -2.38 10.25 36.12
C PHE A 9 -3.13 10.50 34.82
N VAL A 10 -3.51 11.76 34.58
CA VAL A 10 -3.88 12.22 33.25
C VAL A 10 -2.58 12.21 32.45
N SER A 11 -2.35 11.14 31.70
CA SER A 11 -1.30 11.10 30.67
C SER A 11 -1.68 12.12 29.60
N LEU A 12 -1.08 13.30 29.69
CA LEU A 12 -1.14 14.35 28.70
C LEU A 12 0.21 14.36 27.97
N LEU A 13 0.42 13.42 27.04
CA LEU A 13 1.58 13.43 26.15
C LEU A 13 1.31 12.55 24.92
N GLY A 14 1.28 13.19 23.75
CA GLY A 14 1.33 12.50 22.46
C GLY A 14 0.21 12.84 21.47
N ILE A 15 -0.23 14.09 21.38
CA ILE A 15 -0.93 14.57 20.18
C ILE A 15 0.11 14.61 19.05
N GLY A 16 0.37 13.46 18.44
CA GLY A 16 0.96 13.40 17.12
C GLY A 16 -0.09 13.92 16.14
N SER A 17 0.01 15.20 15.82
CA SER A 17 -0.77 15.87 14.79
C SER A 17 -0.64 15.13 13.46
N PHE A 18 -1.59 14.26 13.15
CA PHE A 18 -1.87 13.91 11.77
C PHE A 18 -2.91 14.92 11.28
N VAL A 19 -2.42 15.93 10.56
CA VAL A 19 -3.28 16.78 9.73
C VAL A 19 -3.89 15.87 8.68
N MET A 20 -5.08 15.37 8.94
CA MET A 20 -5.90 14.75 7.90
C MET A 20 -6.44 15.90 7.06
N VAL A 21 -5.72 16.24 6.00
CA VAL A 21 -6.20 17.14 4.95
C VAL A 21 -7.41 16.44 4.32
N ALA A 22 -8.60 16.86 4.71
CA ALA A 22 -9.81 16.55 3.99
C ALA A 22 -9.75 17.26 2.63
N ALA A 23 -9.40 16.52 1.58
CA ALA A 23 -9.69 16.96 0.22
C ALA A 23 -11.20 16.81 0.00
N ALA A 24 -11.94 17.88 0.28
CA ALA A 24 -13.33 18.01 -0.12
C ALA A 24 -13.40 18.08 -1.66
N SER A 25 -14.00 17.04 -2.25
CA SER A 25 -15.01 17.08 -3.32
C SER A 25 -14.79 18.02 -4.54
N CYS A 26 -14.68 17.35 -5.69
CA CYS A 26 -15.35 17.67 -6.95
C CYS A 26 -15.05 19.00 -7.67
N THR A 27 -14.14 18.93 -8.63
CA THR A 27 -14.40 19.48 -9.97
C THR A 27 -14.14 18.39 -11.00
N SER A 28 -15.16 18.12 -11.82
CA SER A 28 -15.09 17.24 -12.97
C SER A 28 -14.06 17.77 -13.96
N ALA A 29 -12.88 17.16 -14.00
CA ALA A 29 -11.95 17.34 -15.09
C ALA A 29 -12.12 16.15 -16.04
N THR A 30 -12.83 16.37 -17.14
CA THR A 30 -12.72 15.50 -18.32
C THR A 30 -11.25 15.44 -18.71
N THR A 31 -10.62 14.29 -18.53
CA THR A 31 -9.32 14.02 -19.13
C THR A 31 -9.49 14.10 -20.65
N PRO A 32 -8.74 14.95 -21.37
CA PRO A 32 -8.61 14.77 -22.79
C PRO A 32 -7.92 13.41 -23.00
N ASN A 33 -8.64 12.50 -23.65
CA ASN A 33 -8.07 11.31 -24.26
C ASN A 33 -6.81 11.74 -25.05
N PRO A 34 -5.60 11.25 -24.73
CA PRO A 34 -4.45 11.54 -25.57
C PRO A 34 -4.70 10.83 -26.89
N THR A 35 -5.06 11.61 -27.91
CA THR A 35 -5.06 11.17 -29.29
C THR A 35 -3.68 10.54 -29.56
N PRO A 36 -3.61 9.32 -30.11
CA PRO A 36 -2.34 8.76 -30.53
C PRO A 36 -1.71 9.74 -31.51
N THR A 37 -0.50 10.20 -31.20
CA THR A 37 0.34 10.95 -32.13
C THR A 37 0.43 10.14 -33.43
N PRO A 38 0.07 10.69 -34.59
CA PRO A 38 0.27 9.99 -35.85
C PRO A 38 1.76 9.66 -36.00
N ASN A 39 2.04 8.39 -36.30
CA ASN A 39 3.33 7.92 -36.75
C ASN A 39 3.88 8.91 -37.80
N PRO A 40 5.12 9.41 -37.70
CA PRO A 40 5.66 10.31 -38.72
C PRO A 40 5.57 9.64 -40.08
N GLU A 41 4.90 10.29 -41.03
CA GLU A 41 4.87 9.86 -42.43
C GLU A 41 6.30 9.60 -42.92
N PRO A 42 6.53 8.54 -43.72
CA PRO A 42 7.85 8.32 -44.32
C PRO A 42 8.24 9.55 -45.15
N LYS A 43 9.32 10.22 -44.75
CA LYS A 43 9.93 11.29 -45.56
C LYS A 43 10.19 10.74 -46.97
N PRO A 44 9.83 11.47 -48.04
CA PRO A 44 10.14 11.04 -49.39
C PRO A 44 11.66 10.97 -49.55
N ASN A 45 12.13 9.82 -50.04
CA ASN A 45 13.49 9.62 -50.52
C ASN A 45 13.78 10.63 -51.65
N PRO A 46 14.78 11.52 -51.54
CA PRO A 46 15.17 12.38 -52.66
C PRO A 46 15.96 11.54 -53.67
N GLY A 47 15.24 10.94 -54.61
CA GLY A 47 15.84 10.34 -55.79
C GLY A 47 16.42 11.41 -56.71
N GLY A 48 17.74 11.40 -56.85
CA GLY A 48 18.46 11.58 -58.12
C GLY A 48 18.43 12.95 -58.80
N GLY A 49 19.53 13.69 -58.72
CA GLY A 49 19.88 14.77 -59.63
C GLY A 49 21.33 15.20 -59.42
N GLY A 50 22.18 15.00 -60.44
CA GLY A 50 23.64 14.99 -60.33
C GLY A 50 24.30 16.31 -59.91
N GLY A 51 25.52 16.16 -59.37
CA GLY A 51 26.42 17.27 -59.07
C GLY A 51 27.75 16.74 -58.57
N MET A 52 28.78 16.77 -59.42
CA MET A 52 30.17 16.48 -59.06
C MET A 52 30.67 17.51 -58.03
N SER A 53 31.14 17.06 -56.87
CA SER A 53 32.35 17.57 -56.21
C SER A 53 32.70 16.71 -55.00
N GLY A 54 33.95 16.26 -54.98
CA GLY A 54 34.49 15.41 -53.92
C GLY A 54 34.71 16.15 -52.60
N GLY A 55 34.85 15.37 -51.53
CA GLY A 55 35.33 15.86 -50.25
C GLY A 55 34.59 15.27 -49.06
N ASN A 56 35.10 14.14 -48.57
CA ASN A 56 35.03 13.72 -47.17
C ASN A 56 33.63 13.44 -46.58
N THR A 57 33.05 12.28 -46.87
CA THR A 57 31.99 11.71 -46.01
C THR A 57 32.63 11.19 -44.72
N ASN A 58 32.56 12.00 -43.66
CA ASN A 58 32.81 11.56 -42.30
C ASN A 58 31.73 10.55 -41.86
N PRO A 59 32.05 9.34 -41.37
CA PRO A 59 31.04 8.32 -41.03
C PRO A 59 30.37 8.52 -39.65
N SER A 60 30.28 9.75 -39.12
CA SER A 60 29.91 10.00 -37.72
C SER A 60 28.40 9.95 -37.38
N ASP A 61 27.51 9.76 -38.35
CA ASP A 61 26.06 9.83 -38.10
C ASP A 61 25.51 8.71 -37.22
N GLY A 62 26.23 7.58 -37.11
CA GLY A 62 25.85 6.47 -36.22
C GLY A 62 26.11 6.75 -34.73
N GLN A 63 27.08 7.62 -34.40
CA GLN A 63 27.51 7.86 -33.02
C GLN A 63 26.61 8.85 -32.29
N GLY A 64 26.02 9.80 -33.01
CA GLY A 64 25.02 10.73 -32.47
C GLY A 64 23.70 10.04 -32.11
N MET A 65 23.24 9.11 -32.97
CA MET A 65 22.00 8.35 -32.75
C MET A 65 22.15 7.30 -31.63
N MET A 66 23.31 6.62 -31.56
CA MET A 66 23.64 5.71 -30.46
C MET A 66 23.67 6.43 -29.10
N ASN A 67 24.17 7.67 -29.06
CA ASN A 67 24.17 8.49 -27.84
C ASN A 67 22.74 8.88 -27.38
N ALA A 68 21.83 9.14 -28.31
CA ALA A 68 20.44 9.45 -27.99
C ALA A 68 19.71 8.24 -27.37
N ALA A 69 19.81 7.06 -28.00
CA ALA A 69 19.19 5.83 -27.49
C ALA A 69 19.73 5.42 -26.10
N ALA A 70 21.04 5.58 -25.88
CA ALA A 70 21.66 5.31 -24.59
C ALA A 70 21.14 6.27 -23.50
N LYS A 71 20.94 7.55 -23.82
CA LYS A 71 20.35 8.53 -22.90
C LYS A 71 18.90 8.20 -22.56
N GLU A 72 18.09 7.81 -23.53
CA GLU A 72 16.70 7.39 -23.30
C GLU A 72 16.62 6.18 -22.38
N LEU A 73 17.46 5.17 -22.61
CA LEU A 73 17.52 3.99 -21.75
C LEU A 73 17.94 4.35 -20.32
N ALA A 74 18.96 5.20 -20.15
CA ALA A 74 19.40 5.65 -18.83
C ALA A 74 18.30 6.42 -18.09
N ALA A 75 17.56 7.29 -18.79
CA ALA A 75 16.44 8.01 -18.23
C ALA A 75 15.28 7.07 -17.83
N ALA A 76 14.95 6.09 -18.67
CA ALA A 76 13.93 5.08 -18.38
C ALA A 76 14.31 4.23 -17.15
N LYS A 77 15.57 3.79 -17.05
CA LYS A 77 16.07 3.04 -15.87
C LYS A 77 16.01 3.89 -14.61
N THR A 78 16.34 5.18 -14.70
CA THR A 78 16.24 6.11 -13.57
C THR A 78 14.80 6.27 -13.11
N ALA A 79 13.86 6.44 -14.04
CA ALA A 79 12.44 6.56 -13.71
C ALA A 79 11.88 5.28 -13.05
N LEU A 80 12.24 4.10 -13.56
CA LEU A 80 11.87 2.82 -12.95
C LEU A 80 12.45 2.68 -11.53
N THR A 81 13.72 3.04 -11.35
CA THR A 81 14.37 3.03 -10.03
C THR A 81 13.67 3.94 -9.03
N THR A 82 13.27 5.15 -9.45
CA THR A 82 12.50 6.08 -8.61
C THR A 82 11.18 5.46 -8.14
N LEU A 83 10.46 4.75 -9.02
CA LEU A 83 9.24 4.03 -8.62
C LEU A 83 9.54 2.91 -7.63
N LEU A 84 10.59 2.11 -7.88
CA LEU A 84 11.01 1.01 -7.01
C LEU A 84 11.36 1.49 -5.60
N ASN A 85 12.00 2.66 -5.46
CA ASN A 85 12.32 3.25 -4.16
C ASN A 85 11.08 3.56 -3.31
N GLY A 86 9.90 3.70 -3.93
CA GLY A 86 8.62 3.88 -3.23
C GLY A 86 8.02 2.60 -2.66
N GLN A 87 8.62 1.42 -2.86
CA GLN A 87 8.03 0.12 -2.52
C GLN A 87 7.57 0.03 -1.07
N THR A 88 8.44 0.35 -0.10
CA THR A 88 8.11 0.19 1.33
C THR A 88 6.89 1.00 1.73
N GLU A 89 6.82 2.26 1.31
CA GLU A 89 5.69 3.14 1.59
C GLU A 89 4.41 2.63 0.92
N LYS A 90 4.45 2.36 -0.39
CA LYS A 90 3.27 1.97 -1.16
C LYS A 90 2.71 0.61 -0.71
N VAL A 91 3.57 -0.37 -0.44
CA VAL A 91 3.17 -1.69 0.05
C VAL A 91 2.64 -1.61 1.49
N GLY A 92 3.21 -0.74 2.33
CA GLY A 92 2.79 -0.56 3.72
C GLY A 92 1.34 -0.08 3.89
N LEU A 93 0.80 0.64 2.92
CA LEU A 93 -0.60 1.09 2.90
C LEU A 93 -1.62 -0.06 2.90
N TYR A 94 -1.19 -1.27 2.53
CA TYR A 94 -2.05 -2.43 2.33
C TYR A 94 -1.81 -3.53 3.38
N ASN A 95 -1.27 -3.19 4.56
CA ASN A 95 -0.97 -4.18 5.61
C ASN A 95 -2.20 -4.99 6.06
N ASP A 96 -3.38 -4.38 6.13
CA ASP A 96 -4.65 -5.07 6.43
C ASP A 96 -5.32 -5.66 5.16
N TYR A 97 -4.70 -5.53 3.98
CA TYR A 97 -5.24 -5.98 2.69
C TYR A 97 -4.26 -6.95 2.02
N ALA A 98 -4.04 -8.10 2.66
CA ALA A 98 -3.00 -9.05 2.29
C ALA A 98 -3.03 -9.46 0.80
N LYS A 99 -4.22 -9.59 0.20
CA LYS A 99 -4.33 -9.88 -1.25
C LYS A 99 -3.77 -8.75 -2.12
N ILE A 100 -4.25 -7.52 -1.92
CA ILE A 100 -3.75 -6.33 -2.66
C ILE A 100 -2.25 -6.15 -2.43
N LYS A 101 -1.79 -6.32 -1.18
CA LYS A 101 -0.38 -6.23 -0.81
C LYS A 101 0.47 -7.24 -1.57
N ASP A 102 0.04 -8.50 -1.65
CA ASP A 102 0.76 -9.58 -2.34
C ASP A 102 0.90 -9.30 -3.84
N ASP A 103 -0.19 -8.88 -4.49
CA ASP A 103 -0.19 -8.53 -5.91
C ASP A 103 0.74 -7.34 -6.20
N LEU A 104 0.72 -6.32 -5.34
CA LEU A 104 1.62 -5.18 -5.47
C LEU A 104 3.08 -5.56 -5.25
N VAL A 105 3.39 -6.39 -4.25
CA VAL A 105 4.76 -6.89 -4.01
C VAL A 105 5.27 -7.65 -5.23
N LYS A 106 4.47 -8.53 -5.84
CA LYS A 106 4.85 -9.24 -7.07
C LYS A 106 5.17 -8.28 -8.22
N ALA A 107 4.39 -7.22 -8.39
CA ALA A 107 4.66 -6.20 -9.41
C ALA A 107 5.99 -5.47 -9.16
N TYR A 108 6.28 -5.10 -7.91
CA TYR A 108 7.57 -4.53 -7.53
C TYR A 108 8.73 -5.50 -7.78
N THR A 109 8.58 -6.78 -7.43
CA THR A 109 9.60 -7.81 -7.70
C THR A 109 9.87 -7.94 -9.20
N ALA A 110 8.83 -8.08 -10.02
CA ALA A 110 8.99 -8.19 -11.48
C ALA A 110 9.63 -6.93 -12.10
N ALA A 111 9.27 -5.75 -11.62
CA ALA A 111 9.90 -4.50 -12.05
C ALA A 111 11.38 -4.43 -11.65
N LYS A 112 11.72 -4.91 -10.45
CA LYS A 112 13.10 -4.97 -9.96
C LYS A 112 13.96 -5.92 -10.79
N GLU A 113 13.44 -7.08 -11.18
CA GLU A 113 14.15 -8.03 -12.06
C GLU A 113 14.58 -7.38 -13.38
N ILE A 114 13.71 -6.57 -13.99
CA ILE A 114 14.05 -5.82 -15.22
C ILE A 114 15.04 -4.69 -14.92
N SER A 115 14.90 -4.01 -13.78
CA SER A 115 15.83 -2.95 -13.38
C SER A 115 17.26 -3.46 -13.16
N ASP A 116 17.40 -4.66 -12.57
CA ASP A 116 18.69 -5.29 -12.26
C ASP A 116 19.32 -5.96 -13.50
N LYS A 117 18.55 -6.17 -14.58
CA LYS A 117 19.03 -6.77 -15.83
C LYS A 117 20.01 -5.81 -16.55
N SER A 118 21.24 -6.29 -16.75
CA SER A 118 22.35 -5.52 -17.33
C SER A 118 22.10 -5.15 -18.80
N ASP A 119 21.50 -6.04 -19.57
CA ASP A 119 21.18 -5.93 -20.99
C ASP A 119 19.72 -5.56 -21.28
N ALA A 120 18.99 -5.04 -20.29
CA ALA A 120 17.61 -4.61 -20.47
C ALA A 120 17.49 -3.56 -21.59
N THR A 121 16.58 -3.82 -22.53
CA THR A 121 16.25 -2.92 -23.62
C THR A 121 15.36 -1.77 -23.15
N LEU A 122 15.32 -0.67 -23.91
CA LEU A 122 14.44 0.47 -23.61
C LEU A 122 12.97 0.05 -23.52
N GLN A 123 12.53 -0.85 -24.40
CA GLN A 123 11.16 -1.36 -24.42
C GLN A 123 10.85 -2.20 -23.16
N GLU A 124 11.76 -3.07 -22.71
CA GLU A 124 11.57 -3.84 -21.48
C GLU A 124 11.45 -2.93 -20.26
N VAL A 125 12.32 -1.93 -20.14
CA VAL A 125 12.31 -0.98 -19.01
C VAL A 125 11.02 -0.15 -18.99
N ASN A 126 10.60 0.37 -20.15
CA ASN A 126 9.34 1.13 -20.25
C ASN A 126 8.12 0.25 -19.94
N ASN A 127 8.09 -0.99 -20.43
CA ASN A 127 7.02 -1.93 -20.11
C ASN A 127 6.97 -2.26 -18.62
N ALA A 128 8.12 -2.47 -17.98
CA ALA A 128 8.20 -2.72 -16.53
C ALA A 128 7.70 -1.52 -15.73
N LYS A 129 8.10 -0.31 -16.13
CA LYS A 129 7.62 0.95 -15.55
C LYS A 129 6.09 1.06 -15.63
N THR A 130 5.53 0.95 -16.82
CA THR A 130 4.07 1.06 -17.03
C THR A 130 3.30 -0.02 -16.26
N ARG A 131 3.81 -1.25 -16.21
CA ARG A 131 3.20 -2.34 -15.41
C ARG A 131 3.21 -2.00 -13.92
N LEU A 132 4.31 -1.49 -13.40
CA LEU A 132 4.41 -1.10 -11.99
C LEU A 132 3.47 0.07 -11.65
N GLU A 133 3.42 1.11 -12.50
CA GLU A 133 2.47 2.23 -12.35
C GLU A 133 1.02 1.73 -12.35
N THR A 134 0.68 0.83 -13.27
CA THR A 134 -0.66 0.22 -13.34
C THR A 134 -0.98 -0.58 -12.08
N ALA A 135 -0.03 -1.37 -11.56
CA ALA A 135 -0.23 -2.14 -10.34
C ALA A 135 -0.44 -1.24 -9.11
N ILE A 136 0.31 -0.13 -9.00
CA ILE A 136 0.13 0.87 -7.94
C ILE A 136 -1.27 1.48 -8.01
N THR A 137 -1.73 1.90 -9.18
CA THR A 137 -3.08 2.44 -9.37
C THR A 137 -4.16 1.40 -9.08
N THR A 138 -3.95 0.16 -9.51
CA THR A 138 -4.89 -0.96 -9.29
C THR A 138 -5.00 -1.31 -7.81
N ALA A 139 -3.90 -1.28 -7.06
CA ALA A 139 -3.91 -1.51 -5.62
C ALA A 139 -4.76 -0.44 -4.90
N ALA A 140 -4.60 0.83 -5.29
CA ALA A 140 -5.37 1.92 -4.72
C ALA A 140 -6.87 1.79 -5.01
N SER A 141 -7.24 1.55 -6.28
CA SER A 141 -8.65 1.41 -6.67
C SER A 141 -9.30 0.15 -6.08
N SER A 142 -8.56 -0.96 -5.97
CA SER A 142 -9.03 -2.19 -5.35
C SER A 142 -9.33 -2.00 -3.87
N LYS A 143 -8.47 -1.24 -3.16
CA LYS A 143 -8.72 -0.87 -1.77
C LYS A 143 -9.98 -0.03 -1.65
N THR A 144 -10.11 1.04 -2.44
CA THR A 144 -11.32 1.88 -2.46
C THR A 144 -12.58 1.04 -2.69
N SER A 145 -12.58 0.16 -3.69
CA SER A 145 -13.73 -0.69 -3.98
C SER A 145 -14.04 -1.70 -2.87
N PHE A 146 -13.02 -2.25 -2.22
CA PHE A 146 -13.22 -3.11 -1.05
C PHE A 146 -13.87 -2.32 0.08
N ASP A 147 -13.37 -1.11 0.35
CA ASP A 147 -13.84 -0.28 1.45
C ASP A 147 -15.29 0.14 1.27
N GLU A 148 -15.67 0.55 0.07
CA GLU A 148 -17.05 0.92 -0.29
C GLU A 148 -18.02 -0.25 -0.13
N LYS A 149 -17.57 -1.48 -0.40
CA LYS A 149 -18.40 -2.70 -0.28
C LYS A 149 -18.51 -3.22 1.15
N ASN A 150 -17.56 -2.87 2.01
CA ASN A 150 -17.44 -3.46 3.35
C ASN A 150 -17.34 -2.41 4.48
N PRO A 151 -18.18 -1.36 4.50
CA PRO A 151 -18.04 -0.27 5.47
C PRO A 151 -18.22 -0.74 6.92
N GLU A 152 -19.20 -1.61 7.19
CA GLU A 152 -19.44 -2.14 8.53
C GLU A 152 -18.34 -3.08 9.01
N LEU A 153 -17.73 -3.86 8.10
CA LEU A 153 -16.58 -4.70 8.44
C LEU A 153 -15.39 -3.85 8.85
N ILE A 154 -15.08 -2.81 8.08
CA ILE A 154 -13.97 -1.90 8.38
C ILE A 154 -14.16 -1.22 9.73
N LYS A 155 -15.39 -0.75 10.00
CA LYS A 155 -15.75 -0.15 11.28
C LYS A 155 -15.56 -1.14 12.43
N ALA A 156 -16.09 -2.35 12.32
CA ALA A 156 -15.98 -3.39 13.34
C ALA A 156 -14.51 -3.79 13.59
N TYR A 157 -13.74 -3.98 12.52
CA TYR A 157 -12.34 -4.37 12.58
C TYR A 157 -11.45 -3.30 13.22
N ASN A 158 -11.67 -2.03 12.86
CA ASN A 158 -10.95 -0.91 13.49
C ASN A 158 -11.32 -0.77 14.96
N ALA A 159 -12.59 -0.96 15.33
CA ALA A 159 -13.00 -1.00 16.74
C ALA A 159 -12.30 -2.14 17.50
N LEU A 160 -12.19 -3.32 16.90
CA LEU A 160 -11.45 -4.45 17.50
C LEU A 160 -9.96 -4.12 17.68
N LYS A 161 -9.32 -3.47 16.71
CA LYS A 161 -7.93 -3.00 16.82
C LYS A 161 -7.74 -1.98 17.95
N GLU A 162 -8.70 -1.06 18.15
CA GLU A 162 -8.67 -0.15 19.29
C GLU A 162 -8.82 -0.90 20.63
N THR A 163 -9.73 -1.87 20.71
CA THR A 163 -9.89 -2.71 21.90
C THR A 163 -8.61 -3.48 22.24
N LEU A 164 -7.92 -4.03 21.24
CA LEU A 164 -6.65 -4.75 21.44
C LEU A 164 -5.55 -3.87 22.07
N LYS A 165 -5.55 -2.55 21.85
CA LYS A 165 -4.56 -1.65 22.49
C LYS A 165 -4.66 -1.65 24.01
N ASN A 166 -5.83 -1.99 24.56
CA ASN A 166 -6.08 -2.01 26.00
C ASN A 166 -5.73 -3.36 26.65
N GLU A 167 -5.33 -4.37 25.87
CA GLU A 167 -5.03 -5.72 26.37
C GLU A 167 -4.13 -5.70 27.59
N LYS A 168 -2.97 -5.05 27.48
CA LYS A 168 -1.99 -5.01 28.56
C LYS A 168 -2.61 -4.41 29.84
N SER A 169 -3.25 -3.25 29.74
CA SER A 169 -3.87 -2.60 30.90
C SER A 169 -4.95 -3.48 31.53
N ASN A 170 -5.74 -4.17 30.71
CA ASN A 170 -6.84 -5.00 31.17
C ASN A 170 -6.37 -6.33 31.78
N LEU A 171 -5.26 -6.90 31.32
CA LEU A 171 -4.64 -8.08 31.94
C LEU A 171 -3.86 -7.71 33.20
N ASP A 172 -3.22 -6.54 33.22
CA ASP A 172 -2.47 -6.03 34.37
C ASP A 172 -3.38 -5.85 35.61
N SER A 173 -4.67 -5.52 35.42
CA SER A 173 -5.63 -5.31 36.50
C SER A 173 -6.08 -6.60 37.20
N VAL A 174 -5.84 -7.77 36.60
CA VAL A 174 -6.27 -9.09 37.10
C VAL A 174 -5.09 -10.06 37.28
N MET A 175 -3.88 -9.55 37.50
CA MET A 175 -2.68 -10.40 37.66
C MET A 175 -2.58 -11.16 38.98
N THR A 176 -3.32 -10.75 40.02
CA THR A 176 -3.23 -11.42 41.32
C THR A 176 -3.75 -12.85 41.20
N ALA A 177 -3.18 -13.77 41.99
CA ALA A 177 -3.50 -15.20 41.92
C ALA A 177 -5.00 -15.49 42.14
N GLU A 178 -5.68 -14.67 42.93
CA GLU A 178 -7.12 -14.76 43.21
C GLU A 178 -7.98 -14.55 41.95
N PHE A 179 -7.47 -13.86 40.92
CA PHE A 179 -8.18 -13.59 39.66
C PHE A 179 -7.69 -14.47 38.50
N ALA A 180 -6.95 -15.56 38.77
CA ALA A 180 -6.36 -16.40 37.72
C ALA A 180 -7.37 -16.88 36.66
N ALA A 181 -8.58 -17.28 37.07
CA ALA A 181 -9.63 -17.71 36.14
C ALA A 181 -10.11 -16.57 35.22
N ILE A 182 -10.26 -15.36 35.77
CA ILE A 182 -10.65 -14.15 35.01
C ILE A 182 -9.56 -13.79 34.02
N LYS A 183 -8.30 -13.76 34.48
CA LYS A 183 -7.13 -13.50 33.65
C LYS A 183 -7.06 -14.48 32.47
N ASN A 184 -7.22 -15.77 32.73
CA ASN A 184 -7.14 -16.80 31.68
C ASN A 184 -8.27 -16.65 30.65
N ASN A 185 -9.50 -16.38 31.10
CA ASN A 185 -10.61 -16.11 30.19
C ASN A 185 -10.34 -14.87 29.33
N LEU A 186 -9.91 -13.76 29.95
CA LEU A 186 -9.66 -12.51 29.25
C LEU A 186 -8.50 -12.63 28.26
N ASP A 187 -7.43 -13.31 28.63
CA ASP A 187 -6.30 -13.64 27.74
C ASP A 187 -6.79 -14.43 26.51
N SER A 188 -7.58 -15.48 26.71
CA SER A 188 -8.17 -16.25 25.61
C SER A 188 -9.03 -15.41 24.67
N LEU A 189 -9.79 -14.45 25.18
CA LEU A 189 -10.59 -13.52 24.36
C LEU A 189 -9.69 -12.60 23.53
N TYR A 190 -8.62 -12.06 24.12
CA TYR A 190 -7.64 -11.26 23.38
C TYR A 190 -6.91 -12.06 22.31
N GLN A 191 -6.54 -13.33 22.57
CA GLN A 191 -5.92 -14.20 21.57
C GLN A 191 -6.86 -14.48 20.39
N THR A 192 -8.16 -14.66 20.66
CA THR A 192 -9.17 -14.81 19.60
C THR A 192 -9.25 -13.54 18.75
N ALA A 193 -9.29 -12.37 19.37
CA ALA A 193 -9.31 -11.09 18.67
C ALA A 193 -8.03 -10.83 17.85
N LYS A 194 -6.85 -11.18 18.38
CA LYS A 194 -5.57 -11.09 17.66
C LYS A 194 -5.58 -11.96 16.41
N THR A 195 -6.04 -13.20 16.53
CA THR A 195 -6.13 -14.13 15.38
C THR A 195 -6.97 -13.53 14.25
N LEU A 196 -8.08 -12.85 14.58
CA LEU A 196 -8.92 -12.17 13.58
C LEU A 196 -8.19 -11.01 12.90
N VAL A 197 -7.44 -10.19 13.65
CA VAL A 197 -6.68 -9.05 13.10
C VAL A 197 -5.45 -9.51 12.31
N GLU A 198 -4.77 -10.55 12.75
CA GLU A 198 -3.66 -11.18 12.02
C GLU A 198 -4.13 -11.80 10.68
N GLY A 199 -5.39 -12.25 10.63
CA GLY A 199 -6.04 -12.69 9.40
C GLY A 199 -6.23 -11.59 8.35
N THR A 200 -6.12 -10.31 8.72
CA THR A 200 -6.32 -9.12 7.89
C THR A 200 -7.79 -8.90 7.43
N LEU A 201 -8.13 -7.67 7.03
CA LEU A 201 -9.45 -7.34 6.46
C LEU A 201 -9.70 -8.07 5.15
N GLN A 202 -8.66 -8.18 4.33
CA GLN A 202 -8.70 -8.90 3.06
C GLN A 202 -7.56 -9.91 2.99
N PRO A 203 -7.80 -11.17 3.42
CA PRO A 203 -6.82 -12.23 3.37
C PRO A 203 -6.32 -12.49 1.95
N LYS A 204 -5.08 -12.98 1.83
CA LYS A 204 -4.49 -13.39 0.55
C LYS A 204 -5.28 -14.53 -0.11
N MET A 205 -5.78 -15.46 0.72
CA MET A 205 -6.58 -16.62 0.33
C MET A 205 -7.76 -16.75 1.30
N GLY A 206 -8.91 -17.18 0.78
CA GLY A 206 -10.13 -17.33 1.58
C GLY A 206 -10.96 -16.05 1.64
N ASN A 207 -11.96 -16.07 2.53
CA ASN A 207 -12.92 -15.00 2.68
C ASN A 207 -12.47 -14.00 3.75
N SER A 208 -12.85 -12.74 3.57
CA SER A 208 -12.75 -11.74 4.63
C SER A 208 -13.48 -12.19 5.90
N PRO A 209 -13.01 -11.76 7.08
CA PRO A 209 -13.70 -12.05 8.33
C PRO A 209 -15.14 -11.53 8.27
N GLN A 210 -16.08 -12.28 8.85
CA GLN A 210 -17.48 -11.88 8.92
C GLN A 210 -17.66 -10.78 9.97
N VAL A 211 -18.51 -9.80 9.67
CA VAL A 211 -18.77 -8.63 10.54
C VAL A 211 -19.24 -9.09 11.92
N GLU A 212 -20.11 -10.09 11.97
CA GLU A 212 -20.69 -10.66 13.18
C GLU A 212 -19.61 -11.27 14.08
N VAL A 213 -18.64 -11.97 13.49
CA VAL A 213 -17.55 -12.61 14.22
C VAL A 213 -16.64 -11.56 14.84
N VAL A 214 -16.31 -10.50 14.09
CA VAL A 214 -15.48 -9.39 14.57
C VAL A 214 -16.20 -8.63 15.69
N ASN A 215 -17.48 -8.33 15.52
CA ASN A 215 -18.29 -7.68 16.54
C ASN A 215 -18.42 -8.55 17.80
N GLN A 216 -18.66 -9.86 17.65
CA GLN A 216 -18.77 -10.76 18.79
C GLN A 216 -17.47 -10.83 19.60
N ALA A 217 -16.32 -10.88 18.93
CA ALA A 217 -15.02 -10.83 19.61
C ALA A 217 -14.86 -9.53 20.41
N ASN A 218 -15.25 -8.40 19.82
CA ASN A 218 -15.20 -7.10 20.50
C ASN A 218 -16.14 -7.05 21.71
N THR A 219 -17.40 -7.45 21.53
CA THR A 219 -18.42 -7.48 22.59
C THR A 219 -18.02 -8.41 23.73
N ASN A 220 -17.42 -9.57 23.44
CA ASN A 220 -16.96 -10.49 24.48
C ASN A 220 -15.89 -9.86 25.37
N ILE A 221 -14.91 -9.16 24.76
CA ILE A 221 -13.88 -8.44 25.52
C ILE A 221 -14.52 -7.31 26.33
N SER A 222 -15.33 -6.46 25.71
CA SER A 222 -15.98 -5.34 26.41
C SER A 222 -16.83 -5.80 27.59
N ASN A 223 -17.59 -6.89 27.44
CA ASN A 223 -18.41 -7.47 28.50
C ASN A 223 -17.57 -8.10 29.62
N ALA A 224 -16.42 -8.69 29.30
CA ALA A 224 -15.52 -9.23 30.30
C ALA A 224 -14.85 -8.10 31.10
N VAL A 225 -14.40 -7.04 30.42
CA VAL A 225 -13.76 -5.88 31.04
C VAL A 225 -14.73 -5.08 31.90
N SER A 226 -15.97 -4.85 31.45
CA SER A 226 -16.96 -4.09 32.24
C SER A 226 -17.30 -4.76 33.58
N LYS A 227 -17.21 -6.09 33.65
CA LYS A 227 -17.40 -6.83 34.90
C LYS A 227 -16.26 -6.60 35.89
N LEU A 228 -15.05 -6.27 35.43
CA LEU A 228 -13.92 -5.93 36.30
C LEU A 228 -14.18 -4.65 37.10
N GLU A 229 -14.94 -3.71 36.55
CA GLU A 229 -15.30 -2.46 37.25
C GLU A 229 -16.32 -2.69 38.39
N THR A 230 -16.98 -3.85 38.38
CA THR A 230 -18.03 -4.19 39.35
C THR A 230 -17.56 -5.08 40.51
N TRP A 231 -16.28 -5.48 40.51
CA TRP A 231 -15.69 -6.41 41.48
C TRP A 231 -14.75 -5.70 42.46
#